data_AF-A0A950EXB2-F1
#
_entry.id   AF-A0A950EXB2-F1
#
_cell.length_a   1.000
_cell.length_b   1.000
_cell.length_c   1.000
_cell.angle_alpha   90.00
_cell.angle_beta   90.00
_cell.angle_gamma   90.00
#
_symmetry.space_group_name_H-M   'P 1'
#
loop_
_entity.id
_entity.type
_entity.pdbx_description
1 polymer ?
#
loop_
_entity_poly.entity_id
_entity_poly.type
_entity_poly.pdbx_seq_one_letter_code
_entity_poly.pdbx_strand_id
1 'polypeptide(L)'
;RAVDKYEYRRGYKFSTYATWWIRQAITRAIADQARTIRIPVHMIETMSKLRNVSKKLLQEKGREPTIEETARAANISVEETRRVMKISRHPISLDRPVGESEDSYFGDFIEDEAAESPINAATQEMLKEKIDQVLKTLTYREREIIKLRYGLGDGYTYTLEEVGRIFKVTRERVRQIEAKAVRKLQHPVRSRQLEGFLESTG
;
A
#
# COMPACT_ATOMS: atom_id res chain seq x y z
N ARG A 1 6.26 -29.69 -27.61
CA ARG A 1 6.45 -30.57 -26.42
C ARG A 1 5.97 -32.00 -26.64
N ALA A 2 4.69 -32.24 -26.99
CA ALA A 2 4.18 -33.60 -27.19
C ALA A 2 4.83 -34.33 -28.37
N VAL A 3 5.08 -33.64 -29.48
CA VAL A 3 5.78 -34.19 -30.65
C VAL A 3 7.24 -34.50 -30.32
N ASP A 4 7.95 -33.56 -29.70
CA ASP A 4 9.39 -33.67 -29.39
C ASP A 4 9.75 -34.83 -28.46
N LYS A 5 8.82 -35.29 -27.61
CA LYS A 5 9.05 -36.34 -26.61
C LYS A 5 8.36 -37.67 -26.92
N TYR A 6 7.74 -37.79 -28.09
CA TYR A 6 7.00 -39.00 -28.45
C TYR A 6 7.93 -40.08 -29.02
N GLU A 7 7.84 -41.29 -28.47
CA GLU A 7 8.56 -42.47 -28.95
C GLU A 7 7.56 -43.52 -29.48
N TYR A 8 7.52 -43.71 -30.80
CA TYR A 8 6.60 -44.68 -31.43
C TYR A 8 6.90 -46.14 -31.03
N ARG A 9 8.15 -46.46 -30.66
CA ARG A 9 8.59 -47.80 -30.25
C ARG A 9 7.92 -48.31 -28.97
N ARG A 10 7.31 -47.42 -28.18
CA ARG A 10 6.58 -47.78 -26.95
C ARG A 10 5.17 -48.33 -27.21
N GLY A 11 4.70 -48.34 -28.46
CA GLY A 11 3.41 -48.95 -28.84
C GLY A 11 2.15 -48.18 -28.45
N TYR A 12 2.27 -47.00 -27.82
CA TYR A 12 1.13 -46.14 -27.50
C TYR A 12 0.74 -45.24 -28.67
N LYS A 13 -0.58 -45.08 -28.91
CA LYS A 13 -1.10 -44.13 -29.90
C LYS A 13 -0.69 -42.71 -29.55
N PHE A 14 -0.23 -41.95 -30.55
CA PHE A 14 0.17 -40.55 -30.37
C PHE A 14 -0.95 -39.69 -29.76
N SER A 15 -2.21 -39.91 -30.16
CA SER A 15 -3.36 -39.18 -29.63
C SER A 15 -3.50 -39.31 -28.11
N THR A 16 -3.31 -40.50 -27.56
CA THR A 16 -3.36 -40.75 -26.11
C THR A 16 -2.25 -39.99 -25.38
N TYR A 17 -1.03 -40.02 -25.92
CA TYR A 17 0.12 -39.33 -25.35
C TYR A 17 -0.02 -37.79 -25.44
N ALA A 18 -0.38 -37.28 -26.62
CA ALA A 18 -0.52 -35.87 -26.87
C ALA A 18 -1.64 -35.23 -26.05
N THR A 19 -2.75 -35.93 -25.82
CA THR A 19 -3.87 -35.43 -25.01
C THR A 19 -3.43 -35.05 -23.60
N TRP A 20 -2.55 -35.84 -22.97
CA TRP A 20 -2.02 -35.52 -21.65
C TRP A 20 -1.22 -34.22 -21.65
N TRP A 21 -0.32 -34.05 -22.62
CA TRP A 21 0.50 -32.83 -22.76
C TRP A 21 -0.32 -31.59 -23.10
N ILE A 22 -1.34 -31.73 -23.96
CA ILE A 22 -2.25 -30.64 -24.32
C ILE A 22 -3.03 -30.22 -23.08
N ARG A 23 -3.61 -31.17 -22.34
CA ARG A 23 -4.35 -30.88 -21.09
C ARG A 23 -3.44 -30.20 -20.07
N GLN A 24 -2.24 -30.72 -19.84
CA GLN A 24 -1.30 -30.14 -18.89
C GLN A 24 -0.91 -28.70 -19.26
N ALA A 25 -0.65 -28.43 -20.53
CA ALA A 25 -0.31 -27.09 -21.01
C ALA A 25 -1.45 -26.10 -20.81
N ILE A 26 -2.68 -26.49 -21.16
CA ILE A 26 -3.88 -25.66 -21.00
C ILE A 26 -4.17 -25.41 -19.51
N THR A 27 -4.18 -26.45 -18.67
CA THR A 27 -4.43 -26.30 -17.23
C THR A 27 -3.40 -25.39 -16.58
N ARG A 28 -2.13 -25.50 -16.97
CA ARG A 28 -1.07 -24.61 -16.48
C ARG A 28 -1.24 -23.17 -16.95
N ALA A 29 -1.53 -22.96 -18.23
CA ALA A 29 -1.76 -21.62 -18.78
C ALA A 29 -2.94 -20.92 -18.08
N ILE A 30 -4.05 -21.65 -17.85
CA ILE A 30 -5.20 -21.13 -17.10
C ILE A 30 -4.79 -20.77 -15.67
N ALA A 31 -4.05 -21.64 -14.97
CA ALA A 31 -3.61 -21.35 -13.60
C ALA A 31 -2.68 -20.13 -13.52
N ASP A 32 -1.80 -19.94 -14.50
CA ASP A 32 -0.80 -18.87 -14.50
C ASP A 32 -1.35 -17.53 -15.02
N GLN A 33 -2.35 -17.52 -15.92
CA GLN A 33 -2.75 -16.31 -16.67
C GLN A 33 -4.23 -15.92 -16.52
N ALA A 34 -5.12 -16.79 -16.03
CA ALA A 34 -6.57 -16.50 -16.06
C ALA A 34 -7.04 -15.45 -15.04
N ARG A 35 -6.17 -15.02 -14.11
CA ARG A 35 -6.53 -14.10 -13.02
C ARG A 35 -5.77 -12.79 -13.16
N THR A 36 -6.46 -11.68 -12.92
CA THR A 36 -5.86 -10.33 -12.89
C THR A 36 -4.71 -10.26 -11.89
N ILE A 37 -4.88 -10.88 -10.73
CA ILE A 37 -3.82 -11.06 -9.74
C ILE A 37 -3.35 -12.50 -9.82
N ARG A 38 -2.10 -12.71 -10.27
CA ARG A 38 -1.50 -14.03 -10.41
C ARG A 38 -1.37 -14.72 -9.04
N ILE A 39 -1.86 -15.95 -8.96
CA ILE A 39 -1.81 -16.76 -7.74
C ILE A 39 -0.99 -18.03 -8.02
N PRO A 40 -0.10 -18.46 -7.10
CA PRO A 40 0.68 -19.67 -7.28
C PRO A 40 -0.19 -20.93 -7.47
N VAL A 41 0.29 -21.90 -8.28
CA VAL A 41 -0.45 -23.12 -8.64
C VAL A 41 -0.90 -23.92 -7.41
N HIS A 42 -0.03 -24.10 -6.40
CA HIS A 42 -0.39 -24.83 -5.18
C HIS A 42 -1.57 -24.18 -4.45
N MET A 43 -1.69 -22.85 -4.46
CA MET A 43 -2.83 -22.15 -3.87
C MET A 43 -4.12 -22.39 -4.66
N ILE A 44 -4.04 -22.49 -5.99
CA ILE A 44 -5.18 -22.83 -6.86
C ILE A 44 -5.65 -24.27 -6.62
N GLU A 45 -4.71 -25.20 -6.41
CA GLU A 45 -5.03 -26.57 -6.02
C GLU A 45 -5.73 -26.62 -4.66
N THR A 46 -5.22 -25.90 -3.66
CA THR A 46 -5.85 -25.78 -2.33
C THR A 46 -7.26 -25.18 -2.42
N MET A 47 -7.44 -24.12 -3.22
CA MET A 47 -8.75 -23.53 -3.49
C MET A 47 -9.72 -24.53 -4.14
N SER A 48 -9.24 -25.29 -5.13
CA SER A 48 -10.06 -26.28 -5.84
C SER A 48 -10.46 -27.42 -4.91
N LYS A 49 -9.54 -27.86 -4.02
CA LYS A 49 -9.82 -28.85 -2.97
C LYS A 49 -10.90 -28.35 -2.03
N LEU A 50 -10.78 -27.12 -1.51
CA LEU A 50 -11.77 -26.51 -0.62
C LEU A 50 -13.13 -26.37 -1.30
N ARG A 51 -13.17 -25.97 -2.58
CA ARG A 51 -14.43 -25.87 -3.35
C ARG A 51 -15.10 -27.23 -3.53
N ASN A 52 -14.33 -28.28 -3.82
CA ASN A 52 -14.86 -29.63 -3.96
C ASN A 52 -15.40 -30.18 -2.64
N VAL A 53 -14.67 -29.97 -1.54
CA VAL A 53 -15.12 -30.37 -0.19
C VAL A 53 -16.38 -29.59 0.23
N SER A 54 -16.41 -28.28 -0.01
CA SER A 54 -17.58 -27.45 0.26
C SER A 54 -18.82 -27.93 -0.52
N LYS A 55 -18.66 -28.28 -1.81
CA LYS A 55 -19.76 -28.83 -2.63
C LYS A 55 -20.26 -30.19 -2.11
N LYS A 56 -19.36 -31.07 -1.65
CA LYS A 56 -19.75 -32.36 -1.04
C LYS A 56 -20.52 -32.14 0.26
N LEU A 57 -20.02 -31.28 1.14
CA LEU A 57 -20.69 -30.96 2.40
C LEU A 57 -22.06 -30.29 2.20
N LEU A 58 -22.19 -29.44 1.18
CA LEU A 58 -23.48 -28.85 0.78
C LEU A 58 -24.49 -29.92 0.39
N GLN A 59 -24.05 -30.92 -0.38
CA GLN A 59 -24.91 -32.04 -0.79
C GLN A 59 -25.30 -32.94 0.39
N GLU A 60 -24.38 -33.20 1.32
CA GLU A 60 -24.63 -34.07 2.49
C GLU A 60 -25.49 -33.38 3.56
N LYS A 61 -25.28 -32.09 3.80
CA LYS A 61 -25.92 -31.35 4.91
C LYS A 61 -27.12 -30.52 4.49
N GLY A 62 -27.34 -30.31 3.19
CA GLY A 62 -28.41 -29.46 2.66
C GLY A 62 -28.29 -27.98 3.01
N ARG A 63 -27.16 -27.53 3.58
CA ARG A 63 -26.85 -26.14 3.94
C ARG A 63 -25.41 -25.80 3.59
N GLU A 64 -25.12 -24.50 3.47
CA GLU A 64 -23.73 -24.07 3.30
C GLU A 64 -22.87 -24.48 4.51
N PRO A 65 -21.70 -25.11 4.27
CA PRO A 65 -20.81 -25.54 5.35
C PRO A 65 -20.05 -24.36 5.94
N THR A 66 -19.78 -24.40 7.23
CA THR A 66 -18.98 -23.35 7.87
C THR A 66 -17.48 -23.48 7.51
N ILE A 67 -16.72 -22.40 7.71
CA ILE A 67 -15.27 -22.37 7.44
C ILE A 67 -14.54 -23.46 8.24
N GLU A 68 -14.96 -23.73 9.48
CA GLU A 68 -14.36 -24.78 10.29
C GLU A 68 -14.69 -26.19 9.78
N GLU A 69 -15.93 -26.42 9.34
CA GLU A 69 -16.35 -27.71 8.80
C GLU A 69 -15.61 -28.03 7.49
N THR A 70 -15.44 -27.02 6.63
CA THR A 70 -14.66 -27.15 5.39
C THR A 70 -13.17 -27.37 5.66
N ALA A 71 -12.60 -26.66 6.63
CA ALA A 71 -11.20 -26.83 7.04
C ALA A 71 -10.92 -28.24 7.57
N ARG A 72 -11.78 -28.75 8.47
CA ARG A 72 -11.68 -30.11 9.02
C ARG A 72 -11.81 -31.17 7.93
N ALA A 73 -12.80 -31.05 7.05
CA ALA A 73 -13.01 -32.01 5.97
C ALA A 73 -11.90 -31.96 4.89
N ALA A 74 -11.23 -30.81 4.72
CA ALA A 74 -10.11 -30.67 3.80
C ALA A 74 -8.74 -31.02 4.39
N ASN A 75 -8.66 -31.30 5.70
CA ASN A 75 -7.42 -31.47 6.47
C ASN A 75 -6.47 -30.26 6.34
N ILE A 76 -7.01 -29.04 6.47
CA ILE A 76 -6.26 -27.77 6.40
C ILE A 76 -6.58 -26.97 7.67
N SER A 77 -5.65 -26.13 8.12
CA SER A 77 -5.92 -25.24 9.27
C SER A 77 -7.06 -24.26 8.96
N VAL A 78 -7.83 -23.88 9.99
CA VAL A 78 -8.93 -22.92 9.86
C VAL A 78 -8.43 -21.55 9.39
N GLU A 79 -7.27 -21.14 9.89
CA GLU A 79 -6.64 -19.86 9.54
C GLU A 79 -6.22 -19.81 8.07
N GLU A 80 -5.59 -20.88 7.58
CA GLU A 80 -5.22 -21.00 6.17
C GLU A 80 -6.45 -21.08 5.27
N THR A 81 -7.49 -21.81 5.67
CA THR A 81 -8.76 -21.86 4.95
C THR A 81 -9.38 -20.47 4.81
N ARG A 82 -9.36 -19.67 5.88
CA ARG A 82 -9.84 -18.28 5.86
C ARG A 82 -9.01 -17.40 4.91
N ARG A 83 -7.68 -17.53 4.93
CA ARG A 83 -6.79 -16.81 3.99
C ARG A 83 -7.09 -17.19 2.54
N VAL A 84 -7.19 -18.48 2.25
CA VAL A 84 -7.48 -18.99 0.90
C VAL A 84 -8.85 -18.52 0.40
N MET A 85 -9.88 -18.52 1.25
CA MET A 85 -11.20 -17.99 0.91
C MET A 85 -11.22 -16.47 0.69
N LYS A 86 -10.31 -15.71 1.31
CA LYS A 86 -10.16 -14.28 1.03
C LYS A 86 -9.52 -14.03 -0.33
N ILE A 87 -8.47 -14.79 -0.65
CA ILE A 87 -7.72 -14.71 -1.92
C ILE A 87 -8.53 -15.24 -3.11
N SER A 88 -9.50 -16.12 -2.86
CA SER A 88 -10.33 -16.69 -3.93
C SER A 88 -11.30 -15.71 -4.58
N ARG A 89 -11.52 -14.54 -3.98
CA ARG A 89 -12.41 -13.49 -4.50
C ARG A 89 -11.80 -12.88 -5.76
N HIS A 90 -12.60 -12.76 -6.81
CA HIS A 90 -12.20 -12.06 -8.02
C HIS A 90 -12.36 -10.55 -7.80
N PRO A 91 -11.44 -9.71 -8.32
CA PRO A 91 -11.65 -8.27 -8.32
C PRO A 91 -12.94 -7.93 -9.08
N ILE A 92 -13.62 -6.89 -8.59
CA ILE A 92 -14.84 -6.37 -9.21
C ILE A 92 -14.42 -5.27 -10.20
N SER A 93 -15.11 -5.18 -11.33
CA SER A 93 -14.89 -4.08 -12.28
C SER A 93 -15.29 -2.75 -11.66
N LEU A 94 -14.48 -1.71 -11.89
CA LEU A 94 -14.83 -0.33 -11.51
C LEU A 94 -16.03 0.19 -12.32
N ASP A 95 -16.17 -0.28 -13.56
CA ASP A 95 -17.29 0.07 -14.46
C ASP A 95 -18.57 -0.72 -14.15
N ARG A 96 -18.63 -1.43 -13.01
CA ARG A 96 -19.84 -2.14 -12.62
C ARG A 96 -20.90 -1.08 -12.23
N PRO A 97 -22.07 -1.04 -12.88
CA PRO A 97 -23.12 -0.09 -12.50
C PRO A 97 -23.64 -0.38 -11.10
N VAL A 98 -23.94 0.68 -10.36
CA VAL A 98 -24.44 0.64 -8.98
C VAL A 98 -25.81 1.30 -8.94
N GLY A 99 -26.82 0.55 -8.47
CA GLY A 99 -28.20 1.04 -8.38
C GLY A 99 -28.98 0.92 -9.71
N GLU A 100 -30.07 1.66 -9.82
CA GLU A 100 -30.96 1.68 -10.99
C GLU A 100 -30.63 2.82 -11.98
N SER A 101 -29.74 3.74 -11.60
CA SER A 101 -29.31 4.85 -12.44
C SER A 101 -28.22 4.38 -13.41
N GLU A 102 -28.38 4.68 -14.70
CA GLU A 102 -27.42 4.27 -15.75
C GLU A 102 -26.07 4.99 -15.68
N ASP A 103 -25.98 6.08 -14.91
CA ASP A 103 -24.80 6.96 -14.83
C ASP A 103 -23.95 6.78 -13.56
N SER A 104 -24.20 5.76 -12.73
CA SER A 104 -23.45 5.55 -11.48
C SER A 104 -22.64 4.26 -11.54
N TYR A 105 -21.31 4.38 -11.57
CA TYR A 105 -20.38 3.25 -11.57
C TYR A 105 -19.75 3.04 -10.20
N PHE A 106 -19.26 1.82 -9.94
CA PHE A 106 -18.59 1.49 -8.68
C PHE A 106 -17.35 2.35 -8.43
N GLY A 107 -16.62 2.71 -9.49
CA GLY A 107 -15.44 3.57 -9.43
C GLY A 107 -15.74 4.98 -8.89
N ASP A 108 -16.93 5.51 -9.14
CA ASP A 108 -17.31 6.88 -8.72
C ASP A 108 -17.45 7.01 -7.19
N PHE A 109 -17.56 5.89 -6.48
CA PHE A 109 -17.66 5.84 -5.02
C PHE A 109 -16.33 5.56 -4.32
N ILE A 110 -15.24 5.37 -5.06
CA ILE A 110 -13.92 5.14 -4.47
C ILE A 110 -13.25 6.49 -4.25
N GLU A 111 -13.14 6.89 -2.99
CA GLU A 111 -12.42 8.08 -2.59
C GLU A 111 -10.90 7.90 -2.83
N ASP A 112 -10.26 8.97 -3.32
CA ASP A 112 -8.80 9.02 -3.41
C ASP A 112 -8.21 9.44 -2.06
N GLU A 113 -7.76 8.47 -1.27
CA GLU A 113 -7.11 8.71 0.02
C GLU A 113 -5.76 9.45 -0.11
N ALA A 114 -5.15 9.48 -1.31
CA ALA A 114 -3.89 10.18 -1.53
C ALA A 114 -4.07 11.66 -1.89
N ALA A 115 -5.30 12.08 -2.23
CA ALA A 115 -5.57 13.47 -2.55
C ALA A 115 -5.49 14.34 -1.28
N GLU A 116 -4.60 15.33 -1.28
CA GLU A 116 -4.55 16.31 -0.19
C GLU A 116 -5.82 17.17 -0.21
N SER A 117 -6.49 17.27 0.95
CA SER A 117 -7.62 18.18 1.11
C SER A 117 -7.19 19.62 0.78
N PRO A 118 -7.96 20.36 -0.04
CA PRO A 118 -7.65 21.77 -0.35
C PRO A 118 -7.49 22.65 0.90
N ILE A 119 -8.22 22.31 1.98
CA ILE A 119 -8.11 22.98 3.29
C ILE A 119 -6.73 22.70 3.91
N ASN A 120 -6.25 21.46 3.83
CA ASN A 120 -4.93 21.08 4.35
C ASN A 120 -3.81 21.74 3.53
N ALA A 121 -3.94 21.76 2.19
CA ALA A 121 -2.98 22.44 1.33
C ALA A 121 -2.91 23.95 1.63
N ALA A 122 -4.07 24.62 1.75
CA ALA A 122 -4.14 26.04 2.08
C ALA A 122 -3.57 26.34 3.48
N THR A 123 -3.87 25.51 4.49
CA THR A 123 -3.33 25.70 5.84
C THR A 123 -1.82 25.48 5.90
N GLN A 124 -1.27 24.51 5.14
CA GLN A 124 0.18 24.32 5.01
C GLN A 124 0.86 25.52 4.33
N GLU A 125 0.27 26.07 3.28
CA GLU A 125 0.80 27.26 2.61
C GLU A 125 0.79 28.47 3.54
N MET A 126 -0.33 28.72 4.23
CA MET A 126 -0.45 29.77 5.24
C MET A 126 0.57 29.60 6.38
N LEU A 127 0.79 28.36 6.84
CA LEU A 127 1.79 28.05 7.87
C LEU A 127 3.20 28.38 7.37
N LYS A 128 3.54 27.99 6.14
CA LYS A 128 4.85 28.27 5.54
C LYS A 128 5.12 29.78 5.42
N GLU A 129 4.13 30.55 4.97
CA GLU A 129 4.23 32.01 4.92
C GLU A 129 4.44 32.62 6.31
N LYS A 130 3.68 32.15 7.30
CA LYS A 130 3.78 32.65 8.67
C LYS A 130 5.12 32.33 9.31
N ILE A 131 5.63 31.12 9.10
CA ILE A 131 6.98 30.73 9.52
C ILE A 131 8.02 31.66 8.90
N ASP A 132 7.96 31.96 7.59
CA ASP A 132 8.92 32.88 6.96
C ASP A 132 8.82 34.32 7.53
N GLN A 133 7.61 34.81 7.83
CA GLN A 133 7.41 36.10 8.51
C GLN A 133 8.07 36.12 9.90
N VAL A 134 7.85 35.08 10.73
CA VAL A 134 8.44 35.00 12.06
C VAL A 134 9.96 34.86 11.98
N LEU A 135 10.46 34.07 11.03
CA LEU A 135 11.90 33.89 10.78
C LEU A 135 12.60 35.19 10.34
N LYS A 136 11.90 36.10 9.65
CA LYS A 136 12.44 37.44 9.31
C LYS A 136 12.72 38.32 10.54
N THR A 137 12.12 38.03 11.69
CA THR A 137 12.37 38.77 12.95
C THR A 137 13.65 38.33 13.68
N LEU A 138 14.29 37.24 13.22
CA LEU A 138 15.59 36.78 13.70
C LEU A 138 16.72 37.47 12.93
N THR A 139 17.92 37.44 13.49
CA THR A 139 19.11 37.89 12.74
C THR A 139 19.37 36.96 11.57
N TYR A 140 20.01 37.45 10.50
CA TYR A 140 20.33 36.65 9.30
C TYR A 140 20.98 35.30 9.67
N ARG A 141 21.98 35.31 10.54
CA ARG A 141 22.67 34.07 10.97
C ARG A 141 21.75 33.10 11.72
N GLU A 142 20.90 33.61 12.61
CA GLU A 142 19.94 32.78 13.34
C GLU A 142 18.90 32.16 12.39
N ARG A 143 18.39 32.95 11.45
CA ARG A 143 17.41 32.52 10.45
C ARG A 143 17.96 31.42 9.55
N GLU A 144 19.12 31.64 8.95
CA GLU A 144 19.69 30.66 8.00
C GLU A 144 20.09 29.35 8.70
N ILE A 145 20.61 29.42 9.94
CA ILE A 145 20.88 28.20 10.73
C ILE A 145 19.59 27.42 10.98
N ILE A 146 18.50 28.08 11.37
CA ILE A 146 17.20 27.41 11.58
C ILE A 146 16.65 26.85 10.26
N LYS A 147 16.73 27.57 9.14
CA LYS A 147 16.26 27.10 7.83
C LYS A 147 16.98 25.82 7.40
N LEU A 148 18.30 25.74 7.53
CA LEU A 148 19.10 24.56 7.18
C LEU A 148 18.90 23.41 8.19
N ARG A 149 18.79 23.71 9.49
CA ARG A 149 18.60 22.66 10.50
C ARG A 149 17.28 21.91 10.34
N TYR A 150 16.21 22.63 10.00
CA TYR A 150 14.86 22.09 9.90
C TYR A 150 14.36 21.90 8.45
N GLY A 151 15.21 22.14 7.44
CA GLY A 151 14.87 21.95 6.03
C GLY A 151 13.79 22.87 5.50
N LEU A 152 13.60 24.06 6.10
CA LEU A 152 12.54 25.00 5.75
C LEU A 152 12.78 25.76 4.42
N GLY A 153 13.95 25.57 3.79
CA GLY A 153 14.31 26.21 2.52
C GLY A 153 14.35 25.23 1.36
N ASP A 154 15.30 24.30 1.41
CA ASP A 154 15.62 23.33 0.36
C ASP A 154 15.04 21.93 0.61
N GLY A 155 14.30 21.74 1.71
CA GLY A 155 13.70 20.46 2.09
C GLY A 155 14.66 19.46 2.74
N TYR A 156 15.95 19.80 2.85
CA TYR A 156 16.96 18.93 3.44
C TYR A 156 17.34 19.40 4.85
N THR A 157 17.43 18.46 5.78
CA THR A 157 17.91 18.75 7.14
C THR A 157 19.42 18.57 7.20
N TYR A 158 20.11 19.60 7.69
CA TYR A 158 21.57 19.57 7.85
C TYR A 158 21.96 19.30 9.31
N THR A 159 23.03 18.55 9.50
CA THR A 159 23.62 18.31 10.82
C THR A 159 24.31 19.57 11.36
N LEU A 160 24.49 19.66 12.68
CA LEU A 160 25.23 20.77 13.32
C LEU A 160 26.65 20.94 12.76
N GLU A 161 27.29 19.85 12.35
CA GLU A 161 28.63 19.87 11.75
C GLU A 161 28.64 20.40 10.32
N GLU A 162 27.65 20.04 9.51
CA GLU A 162 27.49 20.55 8.15
C GLU A 162 27.16 22.04 8.14
N VAL A 163 26.22 22.46 9.00
CA VAL A 163 25.91 23.89 9.19
C VAL A 163 27.14 24.63 9.72
N GLY A 164 27.91 24.03 10.62
CA GLY A 164 29.17 24.60 11.13
C GLY A 164 30.20 24.83 10.01
N ARG A 165 30.33 23.88 9.09
CA ARG A 165 31.19 24.01 7.89
C ARG A 165 30.74 25.16 6.99
N ILE A 166 29.44 25.29 6.72
CA ILE A 166 28.88 26.36 5.87
C ILE A 166 29.14 27.75 6.48
N PHE A 167 28.90 27.91 7.78
CA PHE A 167 29.05 29.20 8.48
C PHE A 167 30.46 29.47 9.01
N LYS A 168 31.41 28.58 8.75
CA LYS A 168 32.80 28.61 9.26
C LYS A 168 32.85 28.82 10.79
N VAL A 169 32.05 28.05 11.52
CA VAL A 169 31.96 28.07 12.99
C VAL A 169 32.01 26.67 13.56
N THR A 170 32.37 26.55 14.84
CA THR A 170 32.38 25.25 15.53
C THR A 170 30.97 24.70 15.68
N ARG A 171 30.85 23.36 15.71
CA ARG A 171 29.59 22.64 15.98
C ARG A 171 28.87 23.17 17.21
N GLU A 172 29.59 23.35 18.31
CA GLU A 172 29.00 23.85 19.57
C GLU A 172 28.50 25.28 19.43
N ARG A 173 29.15 26.12 18.60
CA ARG A 173 28.67 27.46 18.33
C ARG A 173 27.35 27.47 17.56
N VAL A 174 27.17 26.55 16.60
CA VAL A 174 25.87 26.39 15.89
C VAL A 174 24.78 26.01 16.88
N ARG A 175 25.04 25.04 17.78
CA ARG A 175 24.09 24.60 18.82
C ARG A 175 23.66 25.74 19.74
N GLN A 176 24.60 26.60 20.14
CA GLN A 176 24.29 27.79 20.95
C GLN A 176 23.40 28.79 20.21
N ILE A 177 23.66 29.03 18.92
CA ILE A 177 22.87 29.96 18.11
C ILE A 177 21.46 29.39 17.87
N GLU A 178 21.34 28.09 17.59
CA GLU A 178 20.07 27.38 17.46
C GLU A 178 19.24 27.51 18.75
N ALA A 179 19.82 27.17 19.91
CA ALA A 179 19.12 27.28 21.19
C ALA A 179 18.68 28.72 21.50
N LYS A 180 19.50 29.71 21.15
CA LYS A 180 19.15 31.13 21.30
C LYS A 180 18.02 31.55 20.35
N ALA A 181 18.05 31.10 19.10
CA ALA A 181 17.02 31.38 18.10
C ALA A 181 15.69 30.74 18.49
N VAL A 182 15.68 29.47 18.91
CA VAL A 182 14.49 28.78 19.41
C VAL A 182 13.90 29.50 20.63
N ARG A 183 14.74 29.90 21.59
CA ARG A 183 14.28 30.68 22.75
C ARG A 183 13.64 32.02 22.36
N LYS A 184 14.15 32.69 21.32
CA LYS A 184 13.54 33.92 20.79
C LYS A 184 12.19 33.63 20.11
N LEU A 185 12.07 32.51 19.38
CA LEU A 185 10.84 32.09 18.72
C LEU A 185 9.74 31.69 19.73
N GLN A 186 10.14 31.11 20.87
CA GLN A 186 9.26 30.75 21.99
C GLN A 186 8.72 31.96 22.77
N HIS A 187 9.18 33.18 22.48
CA HIS A 187 8.66 34.36 23.15
C HIS A 187 7.18 34.60 22.78
N PRO A 188 6.28 34.92 23.74
CA PRO A 188 4.82 34.98 23.52
C PRO A 188 4.36 35.84 22.33
N VAL A 189 5.09 36.92 22.05
CA VAL A 189 4.80 37.83 20.92
C VAL A 189 4.95 37.13 19.56
N ARG A 190 5.85 36.15 19.46
CA ARG A 190 6.13 35.39 18.24
C ARG A 190 5.41 34.05 18.25
N SER A 191 5.30 33.38 19.41
CA SER A 191 4.59 32.11 19.54
C SER A 191 3.10 32.24 19.22
N ARG A 192 2.42 33.29 19.70
CA ARG A 192 0.99 33.54 19.39
C ARG A 192 0.66 33.57 17.90
N GLN A 193 1.62 33.95 17.06
CA GLN A 193 1.43 33.99 15.61
C GLN A 193 1.41 32.59 14.98
N LEU A 194 1.99 31.60 15.66
CA LEU A 194 2.10 30.21 15.22
C LEU A 194 1.20 29.27 16.05
N GLU A 195 0.76 29.69 17.24
CA GLU A 195 -0.13 28.93 18.13
C GLU A 195 -1.44 28.54 17.45
N GLY A 196 -2.01 29.40 16.59
CA GLY A 196 -3.23 29.09 15.84
C GLY A 196 -3.10 27.91 14.86
N PHE A 197 -1.87 27.49 14.53
CA PHE A 197 -1.62 26.30 13.71
C PHE A 197 -1.34 25.04 14.54
N LEU A 198 -1.24 25.15 15.87
CA LEU A 198 -1.04 24.02 16.78
C LEU A 198 -2.36 23.33 17.16
N GLU A 199 -3.51 23.95 16.86
CA GLU A 199 -4.83 23.36 17.07
C GLU A 199 -5.34 22.63 15.81
N SER A 200 -4.85 21.40 15.58
CA SER A 200 -5.59 20.36 14.83
C SER A 200 -4.98 18.95 14.96
N THR A 201 -4.32 18.63 16.07
CA THR A 201 -3.95 17.24 16.38
C THR A 201 -4.83 16.72 17.52
N GLY A 202 -6.11 16.52 17.20
CA GLY A 202 -7.08 15.78 18.00
C GLY A 202 -7.66 14.66 17.15
#